data_AF-A0A527GG71-F1
#
_entry.id   AF-A0A527GG71-F1
#
_cell.length_a   1.000
_cell.length_b   1.000
_cell.length_c   1.000
_cell.angle_alpha   90.00
_cell.angle_beta   90.00
_cell.angle_gamma   90.00
#
_symmetry.space_group_name_H-M   'P 1'
#
loop_
_entity.id
_entity.type
_entity.pdbx_description
1 polymer ?
#
loop_
_entity_poly.entity_id
_entity_poly.type
_entity_poly.pdbx_seq_one_letter_code
_entity_poly.pdbx_strand_id
1 'polypeptide(L)'
;MPADLPSTLLFLARLLLGGAFVFAGLRNIQNAAFLTHMMAARRVPQARLALWLGIVLQIAAGALVIAGLWTALAAAVLLVFL
;
A
#
# COMPACT_ATOMS: atom_id res chain seq x y z
N MET A 1 6.88 -9.74 27.22
CA MET A 1 6.93 -11.16 26.81
C MET A 1 8.11 -11.32 25.86
N PRO A 2 9.04 -12.27 26.07
CA PRO A 2 10.04 -12.56 25.05
C PRO A 2 9.30 -12.95 23.77
N ALA A 3 9.64 -12.33 22.64
CA ALA A 3 9.06 -12.68 21.36
C ALA A 3 9.61 -14.04 20.94
N ASP A 4 8.73 -15.03 20.80
CA ASP A 4 9.08 -16.31 20.22
C ASP A 4 9.36 -16.15 18.71
N LEU A 5 10.16 -17.06 18.15
CA LEU A 5 10.55 -17.01 16.75
C LEU A 5 9.33 -16.92 15.79
N PRO A 6 8.23 -17.69 15.97
CA PRO A 6 7.03 -17.58 15.14
C PRO A 6 6.40 -16.18 15.13
N SER A 7 6.20 -15.57 16.31
CA SER A 7 5.60 -14.22 16.39
C SER A 7 6.50 -13.16 15.78
N THR A 8 7.82 -13.31 15.93
CA THR A 8 8.82 -12.44 15.30
C THR A 8 8.77 -12.53 13.78
N LEU A 9 8.73 -13.75 13.23
CA LEU A 9 8.63 -13.97 11.78
C LEU A 9 7.31 -13.44 11.21
N LEU A 10 6.18 -13.64 11.92
CA LEU A 10 4.89 -13.11 11.50
C LEU A 10 4.88 -11.57 11.49
N PHE A 11 5.48 -10.95 12.51
CA PHE A 11 5.64 -9.50 12.56
C PHE A 11 6.51 -8.99 11.40
N LEU A 12 7.67 -9.62 11.16
CA LEU A 12 8.55 -9.26 10.05
C LEU A 12 7.86 -9.42 8.69
N ALA A 13 7.11 -10.49 8.48
CA ALA A 13 6.35 -10.71 7.25
C ALA A 13 5.35 -9.57 7.01
N ARG A 14 4.60 -9.17 8.04
CA ARG A 14 3.66 -8.03 7.99
C ARG A 14 4.36 -6.71 7.74
N LEU A 15 5.49 -6.48 8.43
CA LEU A 15 6.29 -5.28 8.29
C LEU A 15 6.85 -5.14 6.87
N LEU A 16 7.43 -6.20 6.33
CA LEU A 16 8.02 -6.20 4.99
C LEU A 16 6.95 -6.06 3.92
N LEU A 17 5.88 -6.85 3.99
CA LEU A 17 4.79 -6.81 3.03
C LEU A 17 4.08 -5.46 3.07
N GLY A 18 3.54 -5.06 4.22
CA GLY A 18 2.82 -3.80 4.35
C GLY A 18 3.73 -2.58 4.13
N GLY A 19 4.97 -2.65 4.59
CA GLY A 19 5.98 -1.60 4.40
C GLY A 19 6.32 -1.34 2.94
N ALA A 20 6.39 -2.38 2.11
CA ALA A 20 6.61 -2.22 0.67
C ALA A 20 5.50 -1.38 0.01
N PHE A 21 4.24 -1.60 0.39
CA PHE A 21 3.11 -0.83 -0.13
C PHE A 21 3.03 0.59 0.44
N VAL A 22 3.34 0.79 1.73
CA VAL A 22 3.45 2.14 2.31
C VAL A 22 4.54 2.94 1.59
N PHE A 23 5.73 2.34 1.39
CA PHE A 23 6.82 2.96 0.67
C PHE A 23 6.45 3.29 -0.78
N ALA A 24 5.79 2.36 -1.48
CA ALA A 24 5.29 2.59 -2.82
C ALA A 24 4.31 3.78 -2.86
N GLY A 25 3.40 3.88 -1.88
CA GLY A 25 2.48 5.01 -1.74
C GLY A 25 3.21 6.34 -1.51
N LEU A 26 4.19 6.38 -0.60
CA LEU A 26 5.01 7.58 -0.36
C LEU A 26 5.80 8.00 -1.61
N ARG A 27 6.39 7.04 -2.33
CA ARG A 27 7.03 7.27 -3.63
C ARG A 27 6.05 7.81 -4.67
N ASN A 28 4.81 7.32 -4.68
CA ASN A 28 3.77 7.78 -5.60
C ASN A 28 3.34 9.22 -5.30
N ILE A 29 3.34 9.66 -4.03
CA ILE A 29 3.13 11.07 -3.65
C ILE A 29 4.22 11.95 -4.27
N GLN A 30 5.49 11.57 -4.11
CA GLN A 30 6.63 12.31 -4.67
C GLN A 30 6.56 12.42 -6.20
N ASN A 31 6.04 11.39 -6.86
CA ASN A 31 5.95 11.30 -8.32
C ASN A 31 4.54 11.62 -8.86
N ALA A 32 3.68 12.26 -8.06
CA ALA A 32 2.25 12.34 -8.36
C ALA A 32 1.92 13.03 -9.69
N ALA A 33 2.66 14.08 -10.05
CA ALA A 33 2.47 14.79 -11.33
C ALA A 33 2.75 13.85 -12.52
N PHE A 34 3.90 13.18 -12.52
CA PHE A 34 4.29 12.23 -13.56
C PHE A 34 3.28 11.08 -13.69
N LEU A 35 2.90 10.47 -12.56
CA LEU A 35 1.93 9.37 -12.55
C LEU A 35 0.54 9.81 -13.04
N THR A 36 0.10 11.01 -12.66
CA THR A 36 -1.17 11.59 -13.15
C THR A 36 -1.15 11.73 -14.67
N HIS A 37 -0.06 12.23 -15.26
CA HIS A 37 0.08 12.36 -16.71
C HIS A 37 0.09 10.99 -17.41
N MET A 38 0.80 10.00 -16.85
CA MET A 38 0.77 8.63 -17.37
C MET A 38 -0.63 8.02 -17.33
N MET A 39 -1.37 8.21 -16.24
CA MET A 39 -2.74 7.71 -16.10
C MET A 39 -3.70 8.41 -17.07
N ALA A 40 -3.56 9.72 -17.26
CA ALA A 40 -4.34 10.46 -18.24
C ALA A 40 -4.05 9.98 -19.69
N ALA A 41 -2.78 9.72 -20.02
CA ALA A 41 -2.41 9.15 -21.32
C ALA A 41 -3.02 7.77 -21.56
N ARG A 42 -3.25 7.00 -20.48
CA ARG A 42 -3.96 5.71 -20.49
C ARG A 42 -5.49 5.84 -20.43
N ARG A 43 -6.04 7.06 -20.57
CA ARG A 43 -7.48 7.38 -20.53
C ARG A 43 -8.16 7.00 -19.21
N VAL A 44 -7.42 7.00 -18.09
CA VAL A 44 -8.03 6.82 -16.77
C VAL A 44 -8.93 8.03 -16.46
N PRO A 45 -10.23 7.83 -16.18
CA PRO A 45 -11.12 8.93 -15.86
C PRO A 45 -10.68 9.59 -14.55
N GLN A 46 -10.72 10.93 -14.52
CA GLN A 46 -10.32 11.72 -13.35
C GLN A 46 -8.95 11.29 -12.78
N ALA A 47 -7.95 11.08 -13.66
CA ALA A 47 -6.65 10.49 -13.35
C ALA A 47 -6.01 10.96 -12.03
N ARG A 48 -6.06 12.28 -11.75
CA ARG A 48 -5.54 12.85 -10.50
C ARG A 48 -6.28 12.32 -9.27
N LEU A 49 -7.62 12.30 -9.30
CA LEU A 49 -8.44 11.82 -8.19
C LEU A 49 -8.24 10.30 -8.00
N ALA A 50 -8.24 9.54 -9.10
CA ALA A 50 -7.96 8.10 -9.06
C ALA A 50 -6.58 7.80 -8.46
N LEU A 51 -5.55 8.56 -8.84
CA LEU A 51 -4.21 8.43 -8.26
C LEU A 51 -4.22 8.67 -6.74
N TRP A 52 -4.82 9.78 -6.29
CA TRP A 52 -4.85 10.10 -4.86
C TRP A 52 -5.63 9.08 -4.04
N LEU A 53 -6.78 8.60 -4.54
CA LEU A 53 -7.52 7.51 -3.91
C LEU A 53 -6.67 6.24 -3.82
N GLY A 54 -5.97 5.88 -4.90
CA GLY A 54 -5.06 4.75 -4.93
C GLY A 54 -3.94 4.88 -3.89
N ILE A 55 -3.28 6.04 -3.81
CA ILE A 55 -2.22 6.32 -2.83
C ILE A 55 -2.73 6.16 -1.40
N VAL A 56 -3.86 6.80 -1.07
CA VAL A 56 -4.42 6.75 0.29
C VAL A 56 -4.79 5.32 0.66
N LEU A 57 -5.46 4.61 -0.24
CA LEU A 57 -5.86 3.22 -0.03
C LEU A 57 -4.65 2.30 0.15
N GLN A 58 -3.62 2.46 -0.68
CA GLN A 58 -2.39 1.68 -0.63
C GLN A 58 -1.61 1.89 0.68
N ILE A 59 -1.47 3.14 1.14
CA ILE A 59 -0.79 3.46 2.40
C ILE A 59 -1.61 2.94 3.59
N ALA A 60 -2.93 3.17 3.61
CA ALA A 60 -3.79 2.75 4.70
C ALA A 60 -3.82 1.22 4.83
N ALA A 61 -4.01 0.50 3.72
CA ALA A 61 -4.01 -0.96 3.71
C ALA A 61 -2.63 -1.53 4.09
N GLY A 62 -1.54 -0.94 3.61
CA GLY A 62 -0.19 -1.30 4.03
C GLY A 62 0.02 -1.13 5.55
N ALA A 63 -0.41 0.00 6.11
CA ALA A 63 -0.33 0.26 7.55
C ALA A 63 -1.18 -0.72 8.38
N LEU A 64 -2.38 -1.08 7.90
CA LEU A 64 -3.23 -2.10 8.54
C LEU A 64 -2.57 -3.47 8.57
N VAL A 65 -1.89 -3.87 7.48
CA VAL A 65 -1.11 -5.12 7.43
C VAL A 65 0.00 -5.11 8.49
N ILE A 66 0.78 -4.01 8.57
CA ILE A 66 1.84 -3.86 9.57
C ILE A 66 1.28 -3.95 10.99
N ALA A 67 0.17 -3.26 11.27
CA ALA A 67 -0.50 -3.25 12.56
C ALA A 67 -1.15 -4.60 12.91
N GLY A 68 -1.27 -5.52 11.95
CA GLY A 68 -1.94 -6.79 12.15
C GLY A 68 -3.47 -6.70 12.24
N LEU A 69 -4.06 -5.61 11.77
CA LEU A 69 -5.50 -5.34 11.81
C LEU A 69 -6.15 -5.69 10.48
N TRP A 70 -7.25 -6.44 10.52
CA TRP A 70 -8.01 -6.86 9.32
C TRP A 70 -7.13 -7.37 8.17
N THR A 71 -6.06 -8.10 8.50
CA THR A 71 -4.95 -8.34 7.55
C THR A 71 -5.38 -9.04 6.27
N ALA A 72 -6.38 -9.93 6.31
CA ALA A 72 -6.90 -10.58 5.10
C ALA A 72 -7.56 -9.57 4.15
N LEU A 73 -8.40 -8.68 4.68
CA LEU A 73 -9.10 -7.65 3.89
C LEU A 73 -8.11 -6.58 3.40
N ALA A 74 -7.19 -6.14 4.25
CA ALA A 74 -6.14 -5.19 3.87
C ALA A 74 -5.24 -5.78 2.78
N ALA A 75 -4.82 -7.04 2.88
CA ALA A 75 -4.05 -7.72 1.84
C ALA A 75 -4.84 -7.85 0.53
N ALA A 76 -6.14 -8.19 0.60
CA ALA A 76 -7.00 -8.27 -0.58
C ALA A 76 -7.10 -6.93 -1.32
N VAL A 77 -7.15 -5.82 -0.59
CA VAL A 77 -7.09 -4.46 -1.17
C VAL A 77 -5.73 -4.22 -1.85
N LEU A 78 -4.62 -4.61 -1.22
CA LEU A 78 -3.28 -4.45 -1.79
C LEU A 78 -3.06 -5.24 -3.08
N LEU A 79 -3.76 -6.36 -3.28
CA LEU A 79 -3.69 -7.15 -4.52
C LEU A 79 -4.13 -6.37 -5.76
N VAL A 80 -4.97 -5.34 -5.62
CA VAL A 80 -5.41 -4.49 -6.75
C VAL A 80 -4.24 -3.66 -7.32
N PHE A 81 -3.14 -3.54 -6.59
CA PHE A 81 -1.97 -2.73 -6.96
C PHE A 81 -0.79 -3.56 -7.50
N LEU A 82 -0.96 -4.88 -7.66
CA LEU A 82 0.01 -5.79 -8.25
C LEU A 82 -0.24 -5.96 -9.76
#